data_AF-A0A9X9Q3K7-F1
#
_entry.id   AF-A0A9X9Q3K7-F1
#
_cell.length_a   1.000
_cell.length_b   1.000
_cell.length_c   1.000
_cell.angle_alpha   90.00
_cell.angle_beta   90.00
_cell.angle_gamma   90.00
#
_symmetry.space_group_name_H-M   'P 1'
#
loop_
_entity.id
_entity.type
_entity.pdbx_description
1 polymer ?
#
loop_
_entity_poly.entity_id
_entity_poly.type
_entity_poly.pdbx_seq_one_letter_code
_entity_poly.pdbx_strand_id
1 'polypeptide(L)'
;MGHRPMYCSNADLDDCTWHESKVRKGLRGKFYGLEDLFYKYGVDLQLWAHEHSYERLWPIYNYQVFNGSREMPYTNPRGPVHIITGSAGCEERLTPFSLFPRPWSALRVKEYGYTRLHILNGTHLH
;
A
#
# COMPACT_ATOMS: atom_id res chain seq x y z
N MET A 1 -10.38 -2.56 0.60
CA MET A 1 -10.10 -1.15 0.97
C MET A 1 -10.07 -1.07 2.48
N GLY A 2 -9.22 -0.21 3.05
CA GLY A 2 -9.20 0.09 4.48
C GLY A 2 -8.65 1.47 4.75
N HIS A 3 -8.83 2.01 5.96
CA HIS A 3 -8.34 3.35 6.29
C HIS A 3 -6.82 3.35 6.52
N ARG A 4 -6.33 2.59 7.51
CA ARG A 4 -4.90 2.51 7.86
C ARG A 4 -4.15 1.50 6.97
N PRO A 5 -2.97 1.83 6.44
CA PRO A 5 -2.24 0.95 5.53
C PRO A 5 -1.56 -0.24 6.23
N MET A 6 -1.34 -1.32 5.48
CA MET A 6 -0.47 -2.43 5.92
C MET A 6 1.02 -2.12 5.79
N TYR A 7 1.35 -1.24 4.84
CA TYR A 7 2.68 -0.87 4.42
C TYR A 7 2.68 0.61 4.04
N CYS A 8 3.63 1.38 4.56
CA CYS A 8 3.79 2.79 4.23
C CYS A 8 5.20 3.29 4.60
N SER A 9 5.67 4.32 3.92
CA SER A 9 7.01 4.90 4.13
C SER A 9 7.01 6.36 4.57
N ASN A 10 5.91 6.79 5.19
CA ASN A 10 5.78 8.09 5.81
C ASN A 10 6.61 8.21 7.10
N ALA A 11 6.91 9.45 7.49
CA ALA A 11 7.78 9.79 8.61
C ALA A 11 7.07 10.68 9.64
N ASP A 12 6.03 10.13 10.26
CA ASP A 12 5.05 10.83 11.12
C ASP A 12 4.76 10.12 12.44
N LEU A 13 5.62 9.19 12.84
CA LEU A 13 5.63 8.57 14.18
C LEU A 13 4.40 7.70 14.51
N ASP A 14 3.68 7.22 13.48
CA ASP A 14 2.44 6.44 13.62
C ASP A 14 2.53 5.01 12.99
N ASP A 15 1.56 4.59 12.16
CA ASP A 15 1.49 3.31 11.46
C ASP A 15 2.75 2.98 10.66
N CYS A 16 3.45 3.98 10.09
CA CYS A 16 4.68 3.75 9.31
C CYS A 16 5.94 3.58 10.17
N THR A 17 5.83 3.80 11.48
CA THR A 17 6.96 3.79 12.41
C THR A 17 7.38 2.39 12.77
N TRP A 18 6.40 1.50 12.93
CA TRP A 18 6.64 0.13 13.35
C TRP A 18 6.76 -0.79 12.13
N HIS A 19 7.66 -1.76 12.22
CA HIS A 19 7.77 -2.80 11.20
C HIS A 19 6.49 -3.65 11.10
N GLU A 20 5.64 -3.66 12.12
CA GLU A 20 4.43 -4.47 12.14
C GLU A 20 3.18 -3.59 12.23
N SER A 21 2.46 -3.48 11.12
CA SER A 21 1.13 -2.88 11.11
C SER A 21 0.12 -3.83 11.75
N LYS A 22 -0.76 -3.28 12.59
CA LYS A 22 -1.88 -4.04 13.20
C LYS A 22 -2.82 -4.61 12.15
N VAL A 23 -3.01 -3.92 11.02
CA VAL A 23 -3.84 -4.42 9.92
C VAL A 23 -3.20 -5.64 9.28
N ARG A 24 -1.86 -5.62 9.16
CA ARG A 24 -1.09 -6.66 8.50
C ARG A 24 -0.99 -7.94 9.33
N LYS A 25 -0.44 -7.84 10.55
CA LYS A 25 -0.18 -9.00 11.44
C LYS A 25 -1.19 -9.18 12.58
N GLY A 26 -2.13 -8.27 12.71
CA GLY A 26 -3.17 -8.38 13.72
C GLY A 26 -2.74 -7.90 15.10
N LEU A 27 -3.69 -8.00 16.04
CA LEU A 27 -3.48 -7.66 17.44
C LEU A 27 -2.52 -8.66 18.09
N ARG A 28 -1.56 -8.15 18.89
CA ARG A 28 -0.48 -8.94 19.51
C ARG A 28 0.31 -9.78 18.48
N GLY A 29 0.34 -9.35 17.21
CA GLY A 29 1.10 -9.99 16.13
C GLY A 29 0.60 -11.37 15.69
N LYS A 30 -0.60 -11.79 16.12
CA LYS A 30 -1.17 -13.11 15.76
C LYS A 30 -2.67 -13.11 15.48
N PHE A 31 -3.45 -12.20 16.07
CA PHE A 31 -4.90 -12.27 16.00
C PHE A 31 -5.46 -11.30 14.97
N TYR A 32 -6.27 -11.81 14.03
CA TYR A 32 -6.99 -11.00 13.04
C TYR A 32 -6.10 -10.25 12.03
N GLY A 33 -4.88 -10.75 11.76
CA GLY A 33 -4.05 -10.24 10.67
C GLY A 33 -4.69 -10.55 9.32
N LEU A 34 -4.72 -9.56 8.42
CA LEU A 34 -5.43 -9.67 7.14
C LEU A 34 -4.50 -9.99 5.95
N GLU A 35 -3.18 -9.85 6.12
CA GLU A 35 -2.23 -10.07 5.03
C GLU A 35 -2.32 -11.47 4.44
N ASP A 36 -2.21 -12.50 5.28
CA ASP A 36 -2.23 -13.90 4.85
C ASP A 36 -3.59 -14.26 4.21
N LEU A 37 -4.68 -13.64 4.69
CA LEU A 37 -6.02 -13.81 4.12
C LEU A 37 -6.07 -13.23 2.70
N PHE A 38 -5.67 -11.97 2.52
CA PHE A 38 -5.74 -11.32 1.21
C PHE A 38 -4.79 -11.94 0.19
N TYR A 39 -3.61 -12.39 0.64
CA TYR A 39 -2.69 -13.15 -0.20
C TYR A 39 -3.29 -14.49 -0.64
N LYS A 40 -3.86 -15.27 0.30
CA LYS A 40 -4.48 -16.58 0.01
C LYS A 40 -5.60 -16.50 -1.03
N TYR A 41 -6.39 -15.44 -0.97
CA TYR A 41 -7.54 -15.25 -1.88
C TYR A 41 -7.20 -14.46 -3.15
N GLY A 42 -5.91 -14.14 -3.38
CA GLY A 42 -5.47 -13.50 -4.62
C GLY A 42 -6.04 -12.10 -4.82
N VAL A 43 -6.10 -11.29 -3.77
CA VAL A 43 -6.54 -9.88 -3.90
C VAL A 43 -5.56 -9.12 -4.81
N ASP A 44 -6.05 -8.52 -5.89
CA ASP A 44 -5.20 -7.79 -6.84
C ASP A 44 -4.69 -6.46 -6.28
N LEU A 45 -5.60 -5.67 -5.69
CA LEU A 45 -5.36 -4.29 -5.30
C LEU A 45 -5.96 -3.96 -3.94
N GLN A 46 -5.16 -3.33 -3.08
CA GLN A 46 -5.54 -2.87 -1.75
C GLN A 46 -5.36 -1.36 -1.64
N LEU A 47 -6.48 -0.64 -1.53
CA LEU A 47 -6.51 0.81 -1.38
C LEU A 47 -6.56 1.22 0.08
N TRP A 48 -5.73 2.20 0.44
CA TRP A 48 -5.53 2.73 1.78
C TRP A 48 -5.61 4.26 1.82
N ALA A 49 -5.79 4.80 3.02
CA ALA A 49 -5.74 6.22 3.32
C ALA A 49 -4.85 6.41 4.57
N HIS A 50 -5.32 7.21 5.53
CA HIS A 50 -4.65 7.61 6.76
C HIS A 50 -3.44 8.51 6.53
N GLU A 51 -2.45 8.02 5.79
CA GLU A 51 -1.31 8.80 5.35
C GLU A 51 -1.77 9.86 4.35
N HIS A 52 -1.52 11.14 4.66
CA HIS A 52 -1.89 12.26 3.80
C HIS A 52 -0.87 12.43 2.66
N SER A 53 -0.72 11.38 1.87
CA SER A 53 0.17 11.30 0.71
C SER A 53 -0.38 10.30 -0.31
N TYR A 54 0.29 10.22 -1.46
CA TYR A 54 0.12 9.14 -2.41
C TYR A 54 1.37 8.25 -2.41
N GLU A 55 1.18 6.96 -2.19
CA GLU A 55 2.24 5.96 -2.30
C GLU A 55 1.73 4.73 -3.06
N ARG A 56 2.44 4.32 -4.11
CA ARG A 56 2.22 3.05 -4.79
C ARG A 56 3.38 2.13 -4.50
N LEU A 57 3.07 0.93 -4.05
CA LEU A 57 4.05 -0.10 -3.77
C LEU A 57 4.20 -1.03 -4.97
N TRP A 58 5.36 -1.67 -5.06
CA TRP A 58 5.48 -2.90 -5.83
C TRP A 58 4.56 -3.97 -5.23
N PRO A 59 4.08 -4.95 -6.03
CA PRO A 59 3.47 -6.16 -5.51
C PRO A 59 4.26 -6.73 -4.34
N ILE A 60 3.62 -6.93 -3.19
CA ILE A 60 4.33 -7.23 -1.95
C ILE A 60 3.57 -8.25 -1.11
N TYR A 61 4.32 -9.12 -0.44
CA TYR A 61 3.83 -9.99 0.62
C TYR A 61 4.95 -10.22 1.62
N ASN A 62 4.65 -10.06 2.91
CA ASN A 62 5.59 -10.19 4.01
C ASN A 62 6.93 -9.45 3.78
N TYR A 63 6.86 -8.17 3.39
CA TYR A 63 8.02 -7.33 3.05
C TYR A 63 8.90 -7.79 1.89
N GLN A 64 8.47 -8.79 1.13
CA GLN A 64 9.17 -9.27 -0.06
C GLN A 64 8.40 -8.85 -1.32
N VAL A 65 9.13 -8.41 -2.34
CA VAL A 65 8.56 -7.94 -3.61
C VAL A 65 8.27 -9.13 -4.53
N PHE A 66 7.04 -9.20 -5.05
CA PHE A 66 6.49 -10.29 -5.86
C PHE A 66 6.03 -9.81 -7.24
N ASN A 67 6.88 -9.02 -7.91
CA ASN A 67 6.62 -8.54 -9.28
C ASN A 67 6.31 -9.69 -10.25
N GLY A 68 5.52 -9.38 -11.28
CA GLY A 68 5.30 -10.25 -12.43
C GLY A 68 6.57 -10.45 -13.25
N SER A 69 7.11 -9.37 -13.81
CA SER A 69 8.46 -9.33 -14.41
C SER A 69 9.22 -8.06 -14.04
N ARG A 70 10.46 -7.92 -14.52
CA ARG A 70 11.26 -6.69 -14.31
C ARG A 70 10.68 -5.52 -15.09
N GLU A 71 10.24 -5.76 -16.31
CA GLU A 71 9.71 -4.76 -17.25
C GLU A 71 8.23 -4.45 -16.98
N MET A 72 7.47 -5.45 -16.54
CA MET A 72 6.03 -5.37 -16.28
C MET A 72 5.71 -5.86 -14.85
N PRO A 73 6.11 -5.09 -13.82
CA PRO A 73 5.99 -5.54 -12.44
C PRO A 73 4.54 -5.76 -11.99
N TYR A 74 3.59 -5.03 -12.56
CA TYR A 74 2.16 -5.10 -12.21
C TYR A 74 1.33 -6.03 -13.12
N THR A 75 1.93 -6.70 -14.11
CA THR A 75 1.21 -7.64 -14.98
C THR A 75 1.30 -9.04 -14.39
N ASN A 76 0.16 -9.63 -14.04
CA ASN A 76 0.06 -10.93 -13.34
C ASN A 76 1.06 -11.05 -12.17
N PRO A 77 1.03 -10.11 -11.21
CA PRO A 77 1.96 -10.13 -10.09
C PRO A 77 1.64 -11.31 -9.16
N ARG A 78 2.65 -11.74 -8.39
CA ARG A 78 2.52 -12.87 -7.44
C ARG A 78 2.13 -12.42 -6.04
N GLY A 79 1.89 -11.13 -5.84
CA GLY A 79 1.42 -10.56 -4.58
C GLY A 79 0.50 -9.36 -4.84
N PRO A 80 -0.29 -8.95 -3.84
CA PRO A 80 -1.19 -7.82 -3.97
C PRO A 80 -0.43 -6.50 -4.17
N VAL A 81 -1.03 -5.58 -4.92
CA VAL A 81 -0.58 -4.20 -5.03
C VAL A 81 -1.23 -3.36 -3.92
N HIS A 82 -0.44 -2.51 -3.26
CA HIS A 82 -0.94 -1.57 -2.27
C HIS A 82 -0.83 -0.14 -2.81
N ILE A 83 -1.90 0.64 -2.68
CA ILE A 83 -1.93 2.07 -3.00
C ILE A 83 -2.47 2.83 -1.79
N ILE A 84 -1.69 3.80 -1.33
CA ILE A 84 -2.09 4.81 -0.38
C ILE A 84 -2.54 6.03 -1.16
N THR A 85 -3.73 6.53 -0.86
CA THR A 85 -4.35 7.68 -1.53
C THR A 85 -5.11 8.55 -0.51
N GLY A 86 -4.42 8.92 0.57
CA GLY A 86 -5.03 9.65 1.69
C GLY A 86 -4.91 11.18 1.62
N SER A 87 -4.31 11.73 0.55
CA SER A 87 -4.08 13.17 0.41
C SER A 87 -5.26 13.97 -0.21
N ALA A 88 -6.49 13.71 0.24
CA ALA A 88 -7.66 14.41 -0.29
C ALA A 88 -7.85 15.86 0.23
N GLY A 89 -7.08 16.28 1.25
CA GLY A 89 -7.12 17.65 1.79
C GLY A 89 -7.48 17.79 3.27
N CYS A 90 -7.08 16.84 4.12
CA CYS A 90 -7.27 16.94 5.58
C CYS A 90 -6.61 18.20 6.15
N GLU A 91 -7.17 18.76 7.23
CA GLU A 91 -6.65 19.96 7.92
C GLU A 91 -5.23 19.77 8.49
N GLU A 92 -4.86 18.52 8.79
CA GLU A 92 -3.54 18.10 9.26
C GLU A 92 -2.44 18.23 8.18
N ARG A 93 -2.83 18.56 6.94
CA ARG A 93 -1.95 18.74 5.76
C ARG A 93 -1.25 17.45 5.34
N LEU A 94 -0.32 17.57 4.39
CA LEU A 94 0.39 16.44 3.76
C LEU A 94 1.45 15.83 4.67
N THR A 95 1.46 14.50 4.77
CA THR A 95 2.44 13.73 5.54
C THR A 95 3.80 13.66 4.83
N PRO A 96 4.93 13.94 5.49
CA PRO A 96 6.26 13.77 4.89
C PRO A 96 6.64 12.29 4.72
N PHE A 97 7.51 12.01 3.75
CA PHE A 97 8.10 10.68 3.56
C PHE A 97 9.43 10.53 4.31
N SER A 98 9.82 9.28 4.60
CA SER A 98 11.18 8.96 5.00
C SER A 98 12.18 9.38 3.93
N LEU A 99 13.35 9.88 4.36
CA LEU A 99 14.43 10.30 3.45
C LEU A 99 14.81 9.19 2.46
N PHE A 100 14.99 7.97 2.98
CA PHE A 100 15.32 6.81 2.16
C PHE A 100 14.05 6.01 1.84
N PRO A 101 13.72 5.82 0.55
CA PRO A 101 12.61 4.97 0.15
C PRO A 101 12.90 3.51 0.55
N ARG A 102 11.83 2.80 0.93
CA ARG A 102 11.90 1.36 1.14
C ARG A 102 11.99 0.65 -0.22
N PRO A 103 12.69 -0.50 -0.34
CA PRO A 103 12.83 -1.22 -1.62
C PRO A 103 11.49 -1.61 -2.27
N TRP A 104 10.44 -1.75 -1.48
CA TRP A 104 9.09 -2.09 -1.93
C TRP A 104 8.22 -0.86 -2.29
N SER A 105 8.68 0.37 -2.02
CA SER A 105 7.99 1.60 -2.38
C SER A 105 8.34 1.99 -3.82
N ALA A 106 7.39 1.90 -4.73
CA ALA A 106 7.62 2.16 -6.15
C ALA A 106 7.53 3.64 -6.52
N LEU A 107 6.53 4.36 -5.98
CA LEU A 107 6.30 5.77 -6.26
C LEU A 107 5.73 6.46 -5.01
N ARG A 108 6.24 7.65 -4.71
CA ARG A 108 5.83 8.49 -3.59
C ARG A 108 5.56 9.90 -4.11
N VAL A 109 4.39 10.46 -3.79
CA VAL A 109 4.01 11.82 -4.18
C VAL A 109 3.40 12.51 -2.97
N LYS A 110 3.96 13.67 -2.61
CA LYS A 110 3.50 14.50 -1.49
C LYS A 110 2.75 15.71 -2.04
N GLU A 111 1.58 15.45 -2.62
CA GLU A 111 0.68 16.45 -3.17
C GLU A 111 -0.77 16.04 -2.89
N TYR A 112 -1.70 17.02 -2.92
CA TYR A 112 -3.12 16.72 -2.80
C TYR A 112 -3.64 16.09 -4.08
N GLY A 113 -4.55 15.12 -3.94
CA GLY A 113 -5.10 14.42 -5.09
C GLY A 113 -6.13 13.37 -4.72
N TYR A 114 -6.58 12.66 -5.74
CA TYR A 114 -7.50 11.54 -5.61
C TYR A 114 -7.17 10.49 -6.68
N THR A 115 -7.51 9.24 -6.40
CA THR A 115 -7.31 8.12 -7.34
C THR A 115 -8.59 7.83 -8.11
N ARG A 116 -8.43 7.55 -9.41
CA ARG A 116 -9.49 7.02 -10.27
C ARG A 116 -9.09 5.62 -10.68
N LEU A 117 -9.97 4.65 -10.47
CA LEU A 117 -9.80 3.27 -10.91
C LEU A 117 -10.77 3.00 -12.05
N HIS A 118 -10.25 2.57 -13.18
CA HIS A 118 -11.01 2.22 -14.38
C HIS A 118 -10.86 0.73 -14.64
N ILE A 119 -11.93 -0.04 -14.45
CA ILE A 119 -11.95 -1.46 -14.80
C ILE A 119 -12.36 -1.54 -16.27
N LEU A 120 -11.42 -1.93 -17.12
CA LEU A 120 -11.63 -1.97 -18.57
C LEU A 120 -12.30 -3.28 -18.99
N ASN A 121 -11.89 -4.41 -18.40
CA ASN A 121 -12.45 -5.74 -18.62
C ASN A 121 -11.97 -6.72 -17.53
N GLY A 122 -12.27 -8.01 -17.68
CA GLY A 122 -11.90 -9.07 -16.71
C GLY A 122 -10.40 -9.34 -16.55
N THR A 123 -9.52 -8.69 -17.33
CA THR A 123 -8.06 -8.84 -17.23
C THR A 123 -7.31 -7.52 -17.08
N HIS A 124 -7.99 -6.37 -17.18
CA HIS A 124 -7.35 -5.05 -17.20
C HIS A 124 -8.05 -4.04 -16.29
N LEU A 125 -7.26 -3.42 -15.42
CA LEU A 125 -7.60 -2.25 -14.62
C LEU A 125 -6.54 -1.17 -14.85
N HIS A 126 -6.94 0.11 -14.78
CA HIS A 126 -6.07 1.28 -14.93
C HIS A 126 -6.35 2.32 -13.84
#